data_AF-A0A944Z0Y4-F1
#
_entry.id   AF-A0A944Z0Y4-F1
#
_cell.length_a   1.000
_cell.length_b   1.000
_cell.length_c   1.000
_cell.angle_alpha   90.00
_cell.angle_beta   90.00
_cell.angle_gamma   90.00
#
_symmetry.space_group_name_H-M   'P 1'
#
loop_
_entity.id
_entity.type
_entity.pdbx_description
1 polymer ?
#
loop_
_entity_poly.entity_id
_entity_poly.type
_entity_poly.pdbx_seq_one_letter_code
_entity_poly.pdbx_strand_id
1 'polypeptide(L)'
;MESSKSVVTNSIRGAYDKVIEAARAHLNVEQVQEIALYAVISVIAGFLLKRMSSYIIFAVLGIAALLWVLHDIQVIVFNAEKVHSLVGVDATNYSTILHSGLAWVKAHVVLTVTSVISFVIGYKLG
;
A
#
# COMPACT_ATOMS: atom_id res chain seq x y z
N MET A 1 -28.08 21.61 40.93
CA MET A 1 -27.29 21.67 39.68
C MET A 1 -26.40 20.45 39.43
N GLU A 2 -26.07 19.61 40.42
CA GLU A 2 -25.24 18.41 40.20
C GLU A 2 -25.94 17.26 39.46
N SER A 3 -27.26 17.09 39.67
CA SER A 3 -28.04 16.01 39.05
C SER A 3 -28.12 16.09 37.52
N SER A 4 -28.00 17.29 36.93
CA SER A 4 -28.05 17.46 35.47
C SER A 4 -26.74 17.07 34.76
N LYS A 5 -25.60 17.10 35.46
CA LYS A 5 -24.30 16.75 34.85
C LYS A 5 -24.12 15.24 34.76
N SER A 6 -24.56 14.48 35.77
CA SER A 6 -24.45 13.01 35.76
C SER A 6 -25.32 12.35 34.67
N VAL A 7 -26.50 12.93 34.37
CA VAL A 7 -27.40 12.43 33.31
C VAL A 7 -26.78 12.60 31.92
N VAL A 8 -26.11 13.73 31.66
CA VAL A 8 -25.44 13.98 30.38
C VAL A 8 -24.21 13.08 30.21
N THR A 9 -23.42 12.89 31.26
CA THR A 9 -22.27 11.98 31.20
C THR A 9 -22.68 10.53 30.96
N ASN A 10 -23.81 10.09 31.54
CA ASN A 10 -24.34 8.75 31.32
C ASN A 10 -24.93 8.54 29.92
N SER A 11 -25.57 9.56 29.33
CA SER A 11 -26.09 9.45 27.96
C SER A 11 -24.98 9.45 26.91
N ILE A 12 -23.94 10.24 27.13
CA ILE A 12 -22.75 10.26 26.28
C ILE A 12 -22.03 8.91 26.34
N ARG A 13 -21.82 8.36 27.53
CA ARG A 13 -21.18 7.05 27.71
C ARG A 13 -21.99 5.93 27.04
N GLY A 14 -23.32 5.92 27.21
CA GLY A 14 -24.19 4.96 26.53
C GLY A 14 -24.21 5.09 25.00
N ALA A 15 -24.01 6.30 24.46
CA ALA A 15 -23.85 6.51 23.03
C ALA A 15 -22.50 5.97 22.51
N TYR A 16 -21.41 6.20 23.24
CA TYR A 16 -20.10 5.62 22.91
C TYR A 16 -20.11 4.09 22.97
N ASP A 17 -20.71 3.51 24.00
CA ASP A 17 -20.79 2.06 24.16
C ASP A 17 -21.55 1.41 23.00
N LYS A 18 -22.65 2.03 22.53
CA LYS A 18 -23.38 1.56 21.34
C LYS A 18 -22.56 1.65 20.05
N VAL A 19 -21.75 2.70 19.89
CA VAL A 19 -20.87 2.85 18.71
C VAL A 19 -19.74 1.82 18.73
N ILE A 20 -19.16 1.55 19.90
CA ILE A 20 -18.11 0.54 20.08
C ILE A 20 -18.68 -0.87 19.89
N GLU A 21 -19.89 -1.12 20.38
CA GLU A 21 -20.59 -2.40 20.23
C GLU A 21 -20.99 -2.64 18.76
N ALA A 22 -21.50 -1.61 18.07
CA ALA A 22 -21.76 -1.67 16.63
C ALA A 22 -20.47 -1.87 15.81
N ALA A 23 -19.36 -1.26 16.22
CA ALA A 23 -18.05 -1.47 15.59
C ALA A 23 -17.52 -2.89 15.83
N ARG A 24 -17.68 -3.45 17.03
CA ARG A 24 -17.33 -4.85 17.34
C ARG A 24 -18.20 -5.85 16.57
N ALA A 25 -19.48 -5.54 16.39
CA ALA A 25 -20.41 -6.41 15.67
C ALA A 25 -20.14 -6.48 14.16
N HIS A 26 -19.47 -5.46 13.58
CA HIS A 26 -19.12 -5.42 12.16
C HIS A 26 -17.67 -5.84 11.86
N LEU A 27 -16.80 -5.96 12.87
CA LEU A 27 -15.42 -6.37 12.69
C LEU A 27 -15.27 -7.87 12.96
N ASN A 28 -15.28 -8.65 11.88
CA ASN A 28 -14.92 -10.06 11.96
C ASN A 28 -13.43 -10.17 12.36
N VAL A 29 -13.09 -11.09 13.26
CA VAL A 29 -11.72 -11.28 13.78
C VAL A 29 -10.73 -11.49 12.62
N GLU A 30 -11.18 -12.16 11.57
CA GLU A 30 -10.42 -12.37 10.32
C GLU A 30 -10.04 -11.04 9.64
N GLN A 31 -10.95 -10.08 9.57
CA GLN A 31 -10.69 -8.76 8.96
C GLN A 31 -9.70 -7.94 9.79
N VAL A 32 -9.78 -8.03 11.12
CA VAL A 32 -8.83 -7.35 12.01
C VAL A 32 -7.42 -7.92 11.85
N GLN A 33 -7.31 -9.26 11.74
CA GLN A 33 -6.04 -9.92 11.50
C GLN A 33 -5.45 -9.55 10.14
N GLU A 34 -6.28 -9.51 9.10
CA GLU A 34 -5.86 -9.11 7.76
C GLU A 34 -5.33 -7.67 7.75
N ILE A 35 -6.09 -6.71 8.31
CA ILE A 35 -5.67 -5.30 8.42
C ILE A 35 -4.36 -5.17 9.18
N ALA A 36 -4.18 -5.89 10.29
CA ALA A 36 -2.95 -5.86 11.07
C ALA A 36 -1.74 -6.40 10.29
N LEU A 37 -1.92 -7.49 9.53
CA LEU A 37 -0.86 -8.07 8.71
C LEU A 37 -0.42 -7.10 7.60
N TYR A 38 -1.38 -6.53 6.87
CA TYR A 38 -1.10 -5.55 5.82
C TYR A 38 -0.46 -4.28 6.38
N ALA A 39 -0.87 -3.84 7.57
CA ALA A 39 -0.23 -2.73 8.26
C ALA A 39 1.26 -3.00 8.53
N VAL A 40 1.59 -4.16 9.10
CA VAL A 40 2.99 -4.54 9.40
C VAL A 40 3.82 -4.64 8.13
N ILE A 41 3.31 -5.31 7.09
CA ILE A 41 4.00 -5.42 5.80
C ILE A 41 4.24 -4.03 5.20
N SER A 42 3.25 -3.13 5.28
CA SER A 42 3.36 -1.78 4.75
C SER A 42 4.38 -0.94 5.52
N VAL A 43 4.45 -1.07 6.86
CA VAL A 43 5.51 -0.43 7.67
C VAL A 43 6.89 -0.91 7.24
N ILE A 44 7.08 -2.23 7.11
CA ILE A 44 8.36 -2.83 6.73
C ILE A 44 8.75 -2.38 5.32
N ALA A 45 7.80 -2.39 4.38
CA ALA A 45 8.02 -1.93 3.02
C ALA A 45 8.43 -0.45 2.98
N GLY A 46 7.76 0.43 3.72
CA GLY A 46 8.12 1.85 3.82
C GLY A 46 9.53 2.06 4.41
N PHE A 47 9.85 1.32 5.47
CA PHE A 47 11.18 1.36 6.12
C PHE A 47 12.29 0.91 5.16
N LEU A 48 12.09 -0.22 4.48
CA LEU A 48 13.01 -0.75 3.48
C LEU A 48 13.16 0.22 2.31
N LEU A 49 12.06 0.80 1.82
CA LEU A 49 12.11 1.72 0.69
C LEU A 49 12.97 2.94 1.00
N LYS A 50 12.88 3.54 2.19
CA LYS A 50 13.75 4.66 2.54
C LYS A 50 15.21 4.23 2.69
N ARG A 51 15.47 3.16 3.45
CA ARG A 51 16.83 2.68 3.70
C ARG A 51 17.54 2.17 2.43
N MET A 52 16.78 1.55 1.53
CA MET A 52 17.26 1.02 0.26
C MET A 52 17.00 1.97 -0.91
N SER A 53 16.43 3.16 -0.71
CA SER A 53 16.14 4.11 -1.78
C SER A 53 17.39 4.42 -2.58
N SER A 54 18.51 4.71 -1.89
CA SER A 54 19.80 4.92 -2.52
C SER A 54 20.25 3.70 -3.32
N TYR A 55 20.15 2.49 -2.77
CA TYR A 55 20.52 1.25 -3.45
C TYR A 55 19.66 0.98 -4.69
N ILE A 56 18.35 1.22 -4.61
CA ILE A 56 17.41 1.06 -5.73
C ILE A 56 17.74 2.10 -6.81
N ILE A 57 18.00 3.35 -6.44
CA ILE A 57 18.40 4.41 -7.38
C ILE A 57 19.71 4.03 -8.07
N PHE A 58 20.72 3.58 -7.34
CA PHE A 58 21.99 3.11 -7.91
C PHE A 58 21.81 1.87 -8.78
N ALA A 59 20.93 0.93 -8.40
CA ALA A 59 20.65 -0.25 -9.21
C ALA A 59 19.94 0.11 -10.51
N VAL A 60 18.93 1.00 -10.46
CA VAL A 60 18.22 1.48 -11.66
C VAL A 60 19.17 2.27 -12.57
N LEU A 61 19.98 3.16 -12.01
CA LEU A 61 21.02 3.88 -12.77
C LEU A 61 22.07 2.91 -13.35
N GLY A 62 22.48 1.91 -12.60
CA GLY A 62 23.42 0.88 -13.05
C GLY A 62 22.86 0.05 -14.19
N ILE A 63 21.60 -0.37 -14.11
CA ILE A 63 20.92 -1.08 -15.20
C ILE A 63 20.76 -0.16 -16.42
N ALA A 64 20.37 1.10 -16.24
CA ALA A 64 20.25 2.05 -17.33
C ALA A 64 21.60 2.31 -18.01
N ALA A 65 22.67 2.49 -17.24
CA ALA A 65 24.03 2.65 -17.76
C ALA A 65 24.53 1.38 -18.48
N LEU A 66 24.25 0.20 -17.92
CA LEU A 66 24.59 -1.08 -18.54
C LEU A 66 23.87 -1.25 -19.88
N LEU A 67 22.56 -0.96 -19.92
CA LEU A 67 21.76 -1.01 -21.15
C LEU A 67 22.26 0.00 -22.19
N TRP A 68 22.67 1.19 -21.76
CA TRP A 68 23.23 2.20 -22.66
C TRP A 68 24.56 1.75 -23.27
N VAL A 69 25.47 1.19 -22.46
CA VAL A 69 26.74 0.62 -22.94
C VAL A 69 26.50 -0.57 -23.87
N LEU A 70 25.55 -1.46 -23.54
CA LEU A 70 25.20 -2.61 -24.39
C LEU A 70 24.56 -2.19 -25.73
N HIS A 71 23.83 -1.08 -25.74
CA HIS A 71 23.28 -0.49 -26.96
C HIS A 71 24.38 0.10 -27.84
N ASP A 72 25.34 0.83 -27.26
CA ASP A 72 26.45 1.46 -27.99
C ASP A 72 27.37 0.43 -28.66
N ILE A 73 27.62 -0.71 -28.01
CA ILE A 73 28.45 -1.80 -28.54
C ILE A 73 27.67 -2.69 -29.55
N GLN A 74 26.40 -2.36 -29.86
CA GLN A 74 25.51 -3.14 -30.74
C GLN A 74 25.32 -4.63 -30.35
N VAL A 75 25.67 -5.02 -29.12
CA VAL A 75 25.54 -6.40 -28.62
C VAL A 75 24.06 -6.75 -28.40
N ILE A 76 23.23 -5.75 -28.05
CA ILE A 76 21.79 -5.89 -27.93
C ILE A 76 21.13 -5.00 -28.98
N VAL A 77 20.71 -5.59 -30.10
CA VAL A 77 19.65 -5.01 -30.91
C VAL A 77 18.39 -5.06 -30.05
N PHE A 78 17.92 -3.91 -29.58
CA PHE A 78 16.74 -3.79 -28.71
C PHE A 78 15.50 -4.20 -29.51
N ASN A 79 15.28 -5.50 -29.64
CA ASN A 79 14.12 -6.06 -30.29
C ASN A 79 12.98 -6.05 -29.27
N ALA A 80 12.19 -4.97 -29.30
CA ALA A 80 11.05 -4.77 -28.42
C ALA A 80 10.06 -5.96 -28.44
N GLU A 81 9.95 -6.68 -29.56
CA GLU A 81 9.09 -7.85 -29.69
C GLU A 81 9.58 -9.04 -28.85
N LYS A 82 10.91 -9.23 -28.74
CA LYS A 82 11.48 -10.29 -27.88
C LYS A 82 11.39 -9.93 -26.39
N VAL A 83 11.55 -8.66 -26.05
CA VAL A 83 11.37 -8.19 -24.66
C VAL A 83 9.90 -8.38 -24.22
N HIS A 84 8.94 -8.11 -25.11
CA HIS A 84 7.52 -8.44 -24.90
C HIS A 84 7.31 -9.94 -24.63
N SER A 85 7.95 -10.83 -25.38
CA SER A 85 7.83 -12.28 -25.17
C SER A 85 8.43 -12.79 -23.86
N LEU A 86 9.45 -12.11 -23.33
CA LEU A 86 10.16 -12.49 -22.09
C LEU A 86 9.52 -11.89 -20.84
N VAL A 87 8.98 -10.68 -20.94
CA VAL A 87 8.38 -9.94 -19.81
C VAL A 87 6.89 -10.25 -19.68
N GLY A 88 6.23 -10.73 -20.75
CA GLY A 88 4.82 -11.14 -20.72
C GLY A 88 3.83 -9.99 -20.45
N VAL A 89 4.30 -8.75 -20.46
CA VAL A 89 3.48 -7.55 -20.23
C VAL A 89 3.21 -6.91 -21.58
N ASP A 90 1.98 -7.10 -22.07
CA ASP A 90 1.47 -6.37 -23.23
C ASP A 90 1.37 -4.88 -22.90
N ALA A 91 2.16 -4.05 -23.59
CA ALA A 91 2.15 -2.59 -23.47
C ALA A 91 0.79 -1.93 -23.80
N THR A 92 -0.20 -2.69 -24.26
CA THR A 92 -1.56 -2.20 -24.53
C THR A 92 -2.52 -2.33 -23.34
N ASN A 93 -2.15 -3.06 -22.27
CA ASN A 93 -3.07 -3.38 -21.17
C ASN A 93 -2.88 -2.56 -19.89
N TYR A 94 -2.15 -1.44 -19.95
CA TYR A 94 -2.01 -0.53 -18.80
C TYR A 94 -3.35 -0.05 -18.27
N SER A 95 -4.36 0.16 -19.14
CA SER A 95 -5.69 0.58 -18.70
C SER A 95 -6.40 -0.50 -17.89
N THR A 96 -6.24 -1.77 -18.27
CA THR A 96 -6.84 -2.92 -17.58
C THR A 96 -6.22 -3.12 -16.20
N ILE A 97 -4.89 -2.97 -16.09
CA ILE A 97 -4.17 -3.05 -14.82
C ILE A 97 -4.59 -1.92 -13.88
N LEU A 98 -4.63 -0.69 -14.40
CA LEU A 98 -5.06 0.48 -13.63
C LEU A 98 -6.52 0.34 -13.16
N HIS A 99 -7.42 -0.10 -14.05
CA HIS A 99 -8.83 -0.24 -13.73
C HIS A 99 -9.06 -1.34 -12.68
N SER A 100 -8.34 -2.45 -12.78
CA SER A 100 -8.39 -3.56 -11.82
C SER A 100 -7.82 -3.15 -10.46
N GLY A 101 -6.71 -2.42 -10.45
CA GLY A 101 -6.12 -1.87 -9.22
C GLY A 101 -7.06 -0.86 -8.54
N LEU A 102 -7.66 0.05 -9.30
CA LEU A 102 -8.63 1.01 -8.79
C LEU A 102 -9.90 0.33 -8.25
N ALA A 103 -10.39 -0.71 -8.92
CA ALA A 103 -11.54 -1.49 -8.44
C ALA A 103 -11.21 -2.20 -7.12
N TRP A 104 -10.01 -2.76 -6.99
CA TRP A 104 -9.56 -3.41 -5.76
C TRP A 104 -9.42 -2.42 -4.59
N VAL A 105 -8.85 -1.24 -4.85
CA VAL A 105 -8.72 -0.15 -3.85
C VAL A 105 -10.10 0.32 -3.37
N LYS A 106 -11.07 0.45 -4.29
CA LYS A 106 -12.46 0.82 -3.95
C LYS A 106 -13.18 -0.26 -3.14
N ALA A 107 -12.85 -1.53 -3.35
CA ALA A 107 -13.43 -2.64 -2.59
C ALA A 107 -12.83 -2.75 -1.17
N HIS A 108 -11.56 -2.39 -0.99
CA HIS A 108 -10.82 -2.55 0.27
C HIS A 108 -10.27 -1.21 0.78
N VAL A 109 -11.15 -0.21 0.90
CA VAL A 109 -10.78 1.16 1.29
C VAL A 109 -10.09 1.20 2.65
N VAL A 110 -10.63 0.50 3.65
CA VAL A 110 -10.09 0.48 5.02
C VAL A 110 -8.66 -0.04 5.03
N LEU A 111 -8.43 -1.17 4.36
CA LEU A 111 -7.13 -1.82 4.28
C LEU A 111 -6.13 -0.94 3.52
N THR A 112 -6.55 -0.29 2.44
CA THR A 112 -5.72 0.66 1.68
C THR A 112 -5.30 1.85 2.54
N VAL A 113 -6.25 2.48 3.26
CA VAL A 113 -5.96 3.64 4.11
C VAL A 113 -5.02 3.25 5.26
N THR A 114 -5.25 2.12 5.92
CA THR A 114 -4.36 1.62 6.96
C THR A 114 -2.97 1.32 6.41
N SER A 115 -2.87 0.64 5.26
CA SER A 115 -1.60 0.38 4.58
C SER A 115 -0.85 1.66 4.24
N VAL A 116 -1.52 2.69 3.71
CA VAL A 116 -0.87 3.97 3.38
C VAL A 116 -0.35 4.67 4.64
N ILE A 117 -1.14 4.75 5.71
CA ILE A 117 -0.71 5.37 6.97
C ILE A 117 0.49 4.62 7.55
N SER A 118 0.40 3.29 7.62
CA SER A 118 1.48 2.41 8.06
C SER A 118 2.73 2.54 7.20
N PHE A 119 2.58 2.64 5.89
CA PHE A 119 3.68 2.85 4.96
C PHE A 119 4.38 4.19 5.19
N VAL A 120 3.62 5.27 5.35
CA VAL A 120 4.19 6.60 5.64
C VAL A 120 4.94 6.61 6.98
N ILE A 121 4.40 5.94 7.99
CA ILE A 121 5.08 5.77 9.29
C ILE A 121 6.38 5.00 9.10
N GLY A 122 6.34 3.85 8.42
CA GLY A 122 7.53 3.04 8.11
C GLY A 122 8.58 3.81 7.33
N TYR A 123 8.16 4.56 6.30
CA TYR A 123 9.02 5.43 5.52
C TYR A 123 9.60 6.57 6.35
N LYS A 124 8.88 7.11 7.34
CA LYS A 124 9.45 8.15 8.21
C LYS A 124 10.50 7.58 9.18
N LEU A 125 10.27 6.35 9.67
CA LEU A 125 11.13 5.65 10.64
C LEU A 125 12.40 5.05 10.03
N GLY A 126 12.38 4.66 8.76
CA GLY A 126 13.56 4.22 8.00
C GLY A 126 14.55 5.34 7.73
#